data_AF-A0A2G9T7R5-F1
#
_entry.id   AF-A0A2G9T7R5-F1
#
_cell.length_a   1.000
_cell.length_b   1.000
_cell.length_c   1.000
_cell.angle_alpha   90.00
_cell.angle_beta   90.00
_cell.angle_gamma   90.00
#
_symmetry.space_group_name_H-M   'P 1'
#
loop_
_entity.id
_entity.type
_entity.pdbx_description
1 polymer ?
#
loop_
_entity_poly.entity_id
_entity_poly.type
_entity_poly.pdbx_seq_one_letter_code
_entity_poly.pdbx_strand_id
1 'polypeptide(L)' 'MNATWFADGPIRYNPEIGLPEYHIISLEHDYCNGVFHYSITPNSSRVGDFSCLLGMVNLKRAIGFHLVQ' A
#
# COMPACT_ATOMS: atom_id res chain seq x y z
N MET A 1 -3.59 -10.21 17.80
CA MET A 1 -4.71 -9.92 16.88
C MET A 1 -4.11 -9.89 15.48
N ASN A 2 -4.54 -10.78 14.59
CA ASN A 2 -4.04 -10.79 13.22
C ASN A 2 -4.84 -9.79 12.39
N ALA A 3 -4.16 -8.89 11.68
CA ALA A 3 -4.81 -8.02 10.71
C ALA A 3 -5.16 -8.84 9.46
N THR A 4 -6.37 -8.69 8.92
CA THR A 4 -6.84 -9.42 7.73
C THR A 4 -7.56 -8.50 6.76
N TRP A 5 -7.35 -8.72 5.46
CA TRP A 5 -8.16 -8.11 4.41
C TRP A 5 -9.61 -8.65 4.44
N PHE A 6 -10.54 -7.85 3.92
CA PHE A 6 -11.88 -8.36 3.62
C PHE A 6 -11.81 -9.39 2.49
N ALA A 7 -12.62 -10.44 2.59
CA ALA A 7 -12.65 -11.51 1.58
C ALA A 7 -13.18 -11.03 0.21
N ASP A 8 -14.01 -9.99 0.21
CA ASP A 8 -14.56 -9.38 -1.00
C ASP A 8 -14.36 -7.85 -0.98
N GLY A 9 -13.90 -7.31 -2.09
CA GLY A 9 -13.55 -5.89 -2.26
C GLY A 9 -12.61 -5.34 -1.18
N PRO A 10 -11.43 -5.94 -0.95
CA PRO A 10 -10.48 -5.51 0.08
C PRO A 10 -9.96 -4.09 -0.15
N ILE A 11 -9.90 -3.66 -1.41
CA ILE A 11 -9.56 -2.29 -1.81
C ILE A 11 -10.64 -1.82 -2.77
N ARG A 12 -11.29 -0.69 -2.45
CA ARG A 12 -12.33 -0.08 -3.28
C ARG A 12 -11.87 1.30 -3.74
N TYR A 13 -12.12 1.62 -5.00
CA TYR A 13 -11.86 2.94 -5.57
C TYR A 13 -12.98 3.32 -6.52
N ASN A 14 -13.11 4.63 -6.78
CA ASN A 14 -14.05 5.15 -7.76
C ASN A 14 -13.34 5.31 -9.11
N PRO A 15 -13.70 4.55 -10.15
CA PRO A 15 -13.06 4.66 -11.47
C PRO A 15 -13.35 5.99 -12.16
N GLU A 16 -14.37 6.73 -11.74
CA GLU A 16 -14.68 8.07 -12.26
C GLU A 16 -13.69 9.15 -11.76
N ILE A 17 -12.93 8.86 -10.69
CA ILE A 17 -11.90 9.76 -10.19
C ILE A 17 -10.60 9.51 -10.97
N GLY A 18 -10.43 10.28 -12.04
CA GLY A 18 -9.17 10.32 -12.80
C GLY A 18 -8.06 11.03 -12.03
N LEU A 19 -6.83 10.51 -12.09
CA LEU A 19 -5.66 11.20 -11.57
C LEU A 19 -5.09 12.12 -12.68
N PRO A 20 -4.57 13.32 -12.35
CA PRO A 20 -4.09 14.27 -13.36
C PRO A 20 -2.94 13.74 -14.23
N GLU A 21 -2.04 12.94 -13.66
CA GLU A 21 -0.82 12.46 -14.32
C GLU A 21 -0.73 10.95 -14.45
N TYR A 22 -1.70 10.20 -13.91
CA TYR A 22 -1.61 8.74 -13.81
C TYR A 22 -2.94 8.06 -14.13
N HIS A 23 -2.86 6.81 -14.56
CA HIS A 23 -3.99 5.90 -14.66
C HIS A 23 -3.76 4.74 -13.70
N ILE A 24 -4.76 4.43 -12.88
CA ILE A 24 -4.74 3.22 -12.04
C ILE A 24 -4.96 2.02 -12.97
N ILE A 25 -4.00 1.11 -13.04
CA ILE A 25 -4.03 -0.09 -13.88
C ILE A 25 -4.63 -1.26 -13.10
N SER A 26 -4.19 -1.44 -11.86
CA SER A 26 -4.66 -2.49 -10.97
C SER A 26 -4.45 -2.11 -9.51
N LEU A 27 -5.19 -2.78 -8.65
CA LEU A 27 -5.04 -2.74 -7.20
C LEU A 27 -4.82 -4.17 -6.72
N GLU A 28 -3.78 -4.35 -5.92
CA GLU A 28 -3.42 -5.65 -5.36
C GLU A 28 -3.32 -5.54 -3.85
N HIS A 29 -3.57 -6.64 -3.16
CA HIS A 29 -3.51 -6.72 -1.71
C HIS A 29 -2.62 -7.89 -1.31
N ASP A 30 -1.87 -7.72 -0.23
CA ASP A 30 -1.03 -8.77 0.32
C ASP A 30 -0.79 -8.54 1.83
N TYR A 31 0.03 -9.38 2.43
CA TYR A 31 0.45 -9.32 3.83
C TYR A 31 1.95 -9.10 3.91
N CYS A 32 2.36 -8.14 4.74
CA CYS A 32 3.78 -7.87 5.01
C CYS A 32 4.21 -8.31 6.42
N ASN A 33 3.63 -9.42 6.88
CA ASN A 33 3.86 -9.94 8.23
C ASN A 33 5.35 -10.21 8.45
N GLY A 34 5.84 -9.86 9.63
CA GLY A 34 7.26 -10.01 9.93
C GLY A 34 7.60 -9.79 11.39
N VAL A 35 8.87 -10.01 11.68
CA VAL A 35 9.46 -9.78 13.00
C VAL A 35 10.21 -8.46 12.96
N PHE A 36 9.84 -7.54 13.84
CA PHE A 36 10.51 -6.24 13.93
C PHE A 36 11.24 -6.09 15.25
N HIS A 37 12.44 -5.53 15.16
CA HIS A 37 13.19 -5.04 16.30
C HIS A 37 12.85 -3.56 16.49
N TYR A 38 12.18 -3.23 17.59
CA TYR A 38 11.75 -1.86 17.87
C TYR A 38 12.26 -1.38 19.23
N SER A 39 12.73 -0.14 19.25
CA SER A 39 13.21 0.52 20.47
C SER A 39 12.04 0.93 21.35
N ILE A 40 12.13 0.67 22.65
CA ILE A 40 11.14 1.09 23.66
C ILE A 40 11.65 2.31 24.43
N THR A 41 12.93 2.30 24.78
CA THR A 41 13.64 3.45 25.36
C THR A 41 15.02 3.55 24.69
N PRO A 42 15.81 4.62 24.94
CA PRO A 42 17.16 4.72 24.36
C PRO A 42 18.06 3.51 24.65
N ASN A 43 17.83 2.80 25.76
CA ASN A 43 18.64 1.67 26.22
C ASN A 43 17.89 0.33 26.19
N SER A 44 16.68 0.28 25.64
CA SER A 44 15.91 -0.97 25.58
C SER A 44 15.19 -1.14 24.26
N SER A 45 15.14 -2.37 23.79
CA SER A 45 14.47 -2.77 22.56
C SER A 45 13.75 -4.10 22.77
N ARG A 46 12.78 -4.38 21.91
CA ARG A 46 12.09 -5.67 21.86
C ARG A 46 12.02 -6.17 20.43
N VAL A 47 11.96 -7.48 20.33
CA VAL A 47 11.65 -8.20 19.10
C VAL A 47 10.23 -8.71 19.26
N GLY A 48 9.38 -8.46 18.28
CA GLY A 48 8.00 -8.91 18.30
C GLY A 48 7.48 -9.21 16.91
N ASP A 49 6.45 -10.06 16.86
CA ASP A 49 5.69 -10.34 15.65
C ASP A 49 4.75 -9.18 15.35
N PHE A 50 4.73 -8.74 14.10
CA PHE A 50 3.81 -7.74 13.59
C PHE A 50 2.98 -8.30 12.45
N SER A 51 1.67 -8.09 12.53
CA SER A 51 0.76 -8.30 11.41
C SER A 51 0.66 -7.03 10.57
N CYS A 52 0.73 -7.15 9.25
CA CYS A 52 0.71 -6.04 8.32
C CYS A 52 -0.15 -6.36 7.10
N LEU A 53 -0.95 -5.37 6.68
CA LEU A 53 -1.67 -5.37 5.41
C LEU A 53 -0.94 -4.49 4.41
N LEU A 54 -0.68 -5.01 3.22
CA LEU A 54 -0.02 -4.31 2.12
C LEU A 54 -1.02 -4.05 1.00
N GLY A 55 -1.27 -2.78 0.68
CA GLY A 55 -2.06 -2.37 -0.48
C GLY A 55 -1.15 -1.81 -1.57
N MET A 56 -1.23 -2.35 -2.77
CA MET A 56 -0.40 -1.96 -3.91
C MET A 56 -1.27 -1.31 -4.99
N VAL A 57 -0.87 -0.09 -5.40
CA VAL A 57 -1.54 0.68 -6.45
C VAL A 57 -0.63 0.75 -7.66
N ASN A 58 -0.97 0.02 -8.72
CA ASN A 58 -0.19 0.01 -9.95
C ASN A 58 -0.64 1.17 -10.85
N LEU A 59 0.28 2.09 -11.12
CA LEU A 59 0.01 3.33 -11.84
C LEU A 59 0.74 3.37 -13.19
N LYS A 60 0.05 3.82 -14.25
CA LYS A 60 0.65 4.19 -15.53
C LYS A 60 0.72 5.71 -15.63
N ARG A 61 1.93 6.27 -15.83
CA ARG A 61 2.09 7.71 -16.06
C ARG A 61 1.55 8.11 -17.43
N ALA A 62 0.74 9.17 -17.47
CA ALA A 62 0.33 9.84 -18.69
C ALA A 62 1.49 10.69 -19.24
N ILE A 63 1.70 10.66 -20.56
CA ILE A 63 2.83 11.36 -21.20
C ILE A 63 2.43 12.65 -21.92
N GLY A 64 1.14 12.98 -22.00
CA GLY A 64 0.65 14.10 -22.79
C GLY A 64 1.29 15.44 -22.46
N PHE A 65 1.49 15.72 -21.16
CA PHE A 65 2.18 16.93 -20.70
C PHE A 65 3.64 17.00 -21.17
N HIS A 66 4.36 15.89 -21.16
CA HIS A 66 5.78 15.82 -21.56
C HIS A 66 6.00 15.93 -23.07
N LEU A 67 4.95 15.77 -23.88
CA LEU A 67 5.05 15.85 -25.35
C LEU A 67 4.82 17.26 -25.90
N VAL A 68 4.23 18.17 -25.12
CA VAL A 68 3.81 19.51 -25.58
C VAL A 68 4.54 20.65 -24.87
N GLN A 69 5.45 20.34 -23.95
CA GLN A 69 6.29 21.28 -23.21
C GLN A 69 7.73 21.24 -23.69
#